data_AF-A0A7U5XYB2-F1
#
_entry.id   AF-A0A7U5XYB2-F1
#
_cell.length_a   1.000
_cell.length_b   1.000
_cell.length_c   1.000
_cell.angle_alpha   90.00
_cell.angle_beta   90.00
_cell.angle_gamma   90.00
#
_symmetry.space_group_name_H-M   'P 1'
#
loop_
_entity.id
_entity.type
_entity.pdbx_description
1 polymer ?
#
loop_
_entity_poly.entity_id
_entity_poly.type
_entity_poly.pdbx_seq_one_letter_code
_entity_poly.pdbx_strand_id
1 'polypeptide(L)'
;MLAAASVLMHTSAMAAATPEAKALYRNAKQAAASEYKAARARCDALAGNAKDVCVAEAKAARVRAEADATAQYKNTLRAYTKARKDIAEADYAVDHSRCEALAGNDKDVCIRQAKATRTAALADARADKKVIEARSNAREDKRIAEYKVAAEKCDALSGTAKEQCVSAAKTQFGY
;
A
#
# COMPACT_ATOMS: atom_id res chain seq x y z
N MET A 1 -48.03 6.86 -14.93
CA MET A 1 -46.99 5.84 -14.69
C MET A 1 -45.78 6.55 -14.12
N LEU A 2 -45.57 6.47 -12.80
CA LEU A 2 -44.36 7.00 -12.14
C LEU A 2 -43.26 5.93 -12.25
N ALA A 3 -42.12 6.28 -12.83
CA ALA A 3 -40.89 5.49 -12.73
C ALA A 3 -39.97 6.17 -11.70
N ALA A 4 -39.85 5.56 -10.52
CA ALA A 4 -38.90 5.98 -9.50
C ALA A 4 -37.48 5.53 -9.90
N ALA A 5 -36.58 6.50 -10.08
CA ALA A 5 -35.17 6.23 -10.28
C ALA A 5 -34.48 6.04 -8.92
N SER A 6 -34.21 4.79 -8.55
CA SER A 6 -33.34 4.46 -7.41
C SER A 6 -31.91 4.25 -7.92
N VAL A 7 -31.00 5.18 -7.64
CA VAL A 7 -29.56 4.96 -7.81
C VAL A 7 -28.91 4.92 -6.43
N LEU A 8 -28.25 3.80 -6.17
CA LEU A 8 -27.68 3.38 -4.89
C LEU A 8 -26.62 4.37 -4.37
N MET A 9 -26.83 4.89 -3.16
CA MET A 9 -25.78 5.51 -2.37
C MET A 9 -24.83 4.42 -1.87
N HIS A 10 -23.58 4.43 -2.35
CA HIS A 10 -22.51 3.61 -1.79
C HIS A 10 -22.04 4.27 -0.49
N THR A 11 -22.53 3.79 0.65
CA THR A 11 -21.98 4.13 1.95
C THR A 11 -20.64 3.41 2.11
N SER A 12 -19.56 4.17 2.19
CA SER A 12 -18.22 3.67 2.55
C SER A 12 -18.16 3.35 4.04
N ALA A 13 -18.88 2.31 4.46
CA ALA A 13 -18.60 1.65 5.71
C ALA A 13 -17.19 1.03 5.61
N MET A 14 -16.34 1.29 6.61
CA MET A 14 -15.09 0.54 6.80
C MET A 14 -15.47 -0.92 7.11
N ALA A 15 -15.76 -1.70 6.06
CA ALA A 15 -16.08 -3.10 6.20
C ALA A 15 -14.87 -3.82 6.79
N ALA A 16 -15.08 -4.53 7.90
CA ALA A 16 -14.11 -5.49 8.40
C ALA A 16 -13.74 -6.45 7.25
N ALA A 17 -12.44 -6.77 7.11
CA ALA A 17 -11.98 -7.65 6.04
C ALA A 17 -12.79 -8.95 6.02
N THR A 18 -13.39 -9.27 4.88
CA THR A 18 -14.26 -10.43 4.76
C THR A 18 -13.47 -11.73 4.98
N PRO A 19 -14.12 -12.82 5.42
CA PRO A 19 -13.46 -14.13 5.54
C PRO A 19 -12.72 -14.54 4.26
N GLU A 20 -13.29 -14.23 3.09
CA GLU A 20 -12.72 -14.47 1.76
C GLU A 20 -11.44 -13.65 1.56
N ALA A 21 -11.45 -12.35 1.86
CA ALA A 21 -10.25 -11.51 1.76
C ALA A 21 -9.11 -12.02 2.67
N LYS A 22 -9.45 -12.49 3.88
CA LYS A 22 -8.47 -13.07 4.80
C LYS A 22 -7.93 -14.41 4.28
N ALA A 23 -8.77 -15.23 3.65
CA ALA A 23 -8.35 -16.48 3.02
C ALA A 23 -7.43 -16.22 1.81
N LEU A 24 -7.80 -15.30 0.92
CA LEU A 24 -6.97 -14.88 -0.21
C LEU A 24 -5.60 -14.36 0.24
N TYR A 25 -5.56 -13.51 1.27
CA TYR A 25 -4.30 -13.03 1.84
C TYR A 25 -3.42 -14.16 2.38
N ARG A 26 -3.98 -15.11 3.14
CA ARG A 26 -3.23 -16.28 3.63
C ARG A 26 -2.71 -17.14 2.47
N ASN A 27 -3.55 -17.40 1.48
CA ASN A 27 -3.20 -18.19 0.31
C ASN A 27 -2.07 -17.52 -0.49
N ALA A 28 -2.12 -16.20 -0.70
CA ALA A 28 -1.05 -15.45 -1.35
C ALA A 28 0.28 -15.56 -0.59
N LYS A 29 0.26 -15.45 0.74
CA LYS A 29 1.47 -15.65 1.58
C LYS A 29 2.01 -17.07 1.50
N GLN A 30 1.13 -18.07 1.49
CA GLN A 30 1.51 -19.47 1.37
C GLN A 30 2.09 -19.78 -0.01
N ALA A 31 1.49 -19.25 -1.08
CA ALA A 31 2.00 -19.35 -2.44
C ALA A 31 3.40 -18.74 -2.55
N ALA A 32 3.60 -17.51 -2.05
CA ALA A 32 4.91 -16.85 -2.03
C ALA A 32 5.99 -17.67 -1.28
N ALA A 33 5.61 -18.30 -0.16
CA ALA A 33 6.52 -19.17 0.59
C ALA A 33 6.86 -20.47 -0.17
N SER A 34 5.87 -21.07 -0.84
CA SER A 34 6.05 -22.27 -1.65
C SER A 34 6.93 -22.01 -2.88
N GLU A 35 6.64 -20.92 -3.59
CA GLU A 35 7.40 -20.46 -4.75
C GLU A 35 8.85 -20.15 -4.36
N TYR A 36 9.06 -19.46 -3.24
CA TYR A 36 10.40 -19.24 -2.70
C TYR A 36 11.15 -20.55 -2.44
N LYS A 37 10.49 -21.53 -1.80
CA LYS A 37 11.11 -22.83 -1.53
C LYS A 37 11.52 -23.52 -2.83
N ALA A 38 10.64 -23.53 -3.83
CA ALA A 38 10.91 -24.13 -5.13
C ALA A 38 12.03 -23.40 -5.88
N ALA A 39 11.99 -22.06 -5.94
CA ALA A 39 13.01 -21.24 -6.58
C ALA A 39 14.37 -21.40 -5.89
N ARG A 40 14.39 -21.40 -4.56
CA ARG A 40 15.61 -21.59 -3.77
C ARG A 40 16.26 -22.94 -4.03
N ALA A 41 15.47 -24.01 -4.12
CA ALA A 41 15.98 -25.34 -4.43
C ALA A 41 16.62 -25.40 -5.83
N ARG A 42 16.07 -24.67 -6.82
CA ARG A 42 16.69 -24.57 -8.15
C ARG A 42 18.06 -23.90 -8.11
N CYS A 43 18.27 -22.96 -7.17
CA CYS A 43 19.57 -22.33 -6.98
C CYS A 43 20.65 -23.29 -6.46
N ASP A 44 20.29 -24.48 -5.94
CA ASP A 44 21.28 -25.43 -5.45
C ASP A 44 22.13 -26.08 -6.55
N ALA A 45 21.66 -26.03 -7.80
CA ALA A 45 22.43 -26.44 -8.97
C ALA A 45 23.52 -25.42 -9.38
N LEU A 46 23.56 -24.25 -8.75
CA LEU A 46 24.51 -23.17 -9.05
C LEU A 46 25.62 -23.13 -8.00
N ALA A 47 26.70 -22.43 -8.29
CA ALA A 47 27.80 -22.18 -7.36
C ALA A 47 28.30 -20.73 -7.44
N GLY A 48 29.01 -20.29 -6.40
CA GLY A 48 29.58 -18.95 -6.30
C GLY A 48 28.53 -17.84 -6.44
N ASN A 49 28.94 -16.73 -7.05
CA ASN A 49 28.09 -15.55 -7.19
C ASN A 49 26.76 -15.84 -7.92
N ALA A 50 26.76 -16.74 -8.92
CA ALA A 50 25.53 -17.12 -9.62
C ALA A 50 24.49 -17.74 -8.68
N LYS A 51 24.94 -18.55 -7.70
CA LYS A 51 24.07 -19.07 -6.64
C LYS A 51 23.56 -17.93 -5.76
N ASP A 52 24.43 -17.03 -5.34
CA ASP A 52 24.05 -15.92 -4.45
C ASP A 52 23.01 -14.99 -5.10
N VAL A 53 23.19 -14.65 -6.38
CA VAL A 53 22.22 -13.86 -7.16
C VAL A 53 20.89 -14.60 -7.27
N CYS A 54 20.89 -15.88 -7.63
CA CYS A 54 19.66 -16.69 -7.71
C CYS A 54 18.91 -16.70 -6.36
N VAL A 55 19.64 -16.86 -5.25
CA VAL A 55 19.05 -16.83 -3.91
C VAL A 55 18.48 -15.46 -3.57
N ALA A 56 19.18 -14.38 -3.93
CA ALA A 56 18.71 -13.02 -3.71
C ALA A 56 17.44 -12.73 -4.51
N GLU A 57 17.39 -13.14 -5.79
CA GLU A 57 16.21 -13.00 -6.66
C GLU A 57 15.01 -13.76 -6.11
N ALA A 58 15.20 -15.01 -5.66
CA ALA A 58 14.14 -15.79 -5.04
C ALA A 58 13.60 -15.11 -3.76
N LYS A 59 14.47 -14.54 -2.93
CA LYS A 59 14.06 -13.77 -1.74
C LYS A 59 13.31 -12.50 -2.13
N ALA A 60 13.79 -11.77 -3.14
CA ALA A 60 13.15 -10.54 -3.60
C ALA A 60 11.75 -10.79 -4.16
N ALA A 61 11.58 -11.86 -4.96
CA ALA A 61 10.27 -12.28 -5.47
C ALA A 61 9.30 -12.58 -4.33
N ARG A 62 9.76 -13.31 -3.29
CA ARG A 62 8.95 -13.57 -2.09
C ARG A 62 8.56 -12.29 -1.35
N VAL A 63 9.52 -11.39 -1.13
CA VAL A 63 9.27 -10.11 -0.45
C VAL A 63 8.22 -9.31 -1.22
N ARG A 64 8.35 -9.21 -2.54
CA ARG A 64 7.38 -8.50 -3.40
C ARG A 64 5.99 -9.10 -3.26
N ALA A 65 5.85 -10.42 -3.43
CA ALA A 65 4.56 -11.09 -3.31
C ALA A 65 3.91 -10.91 -1.92
N GLU A 66 4.68 -11.09 -0.84
CA GLU A 66 4.15 -10.90 0.53
C GLU A 66 3.80 -9.44 0.83
N ALA A 67 4.62 -8.49 0.35
CA ALA A 67 4.43 -7.06 0.53
C ALA A 67 3.18 -6.57 -0.20
N ASP A 68 3.01 -6.96 -1.46
CA ASP A 68 1.84 -6.61 -2.28
C ASP A 68 0.56 -7.22 -1.70
N ALA A 69 0.59 -8.50 -1.31
CA ALA A 69 -0.54 -9.15 -0.66
C ALA A 69 -0.91 -8.45 0.67
N THR A 70 0.08 -8.04 1.45
CA THR A 70 -0.15 -7.30 2.71
C THR A 70 -0.72 -5.90 2.45
N ALA A 71 -0.22 -5.22 1.42
CA ALA A 71 -0.67 -3.88 1.05
C ALA A 71 -2.12 -3.89 0.58
N GLN A 72 -2.47 -4.83 -0.29
CA GLN A 72 -3.84 -5.03 -0.78
C GLN A 72 -4.79 -5.43 0.36
N TYR A 73 -4.39 -6.40 1.19
CA TYR A 73 -5.23 -6.87 2.31
C TYR A 73 -5.52 -5.76 3.34
N LYS A 74 -4.50 -4.96 3.68
CA LYS A 74 -4.68 -3.86 4.64
C LYS A 74 -5.32 -2.63 4.00
N ASN A 75 -5.14 -2.44 2.70
CA ASN A 75 -5.60 -1.30 1.92
C ASN A 75 -5.38 0.07 2.60
N THR A 76 -4.21 0.26 3.22
CA THR A 76 -3.85 1.52 3.88
C THR A 76 -2.62 2.13 3.22
N LEU A 77 -2.54 3.47 3.20
CA LEU A 77 -1.36 4.18 2.73
C LEU A 77 -0.07 3.69 3.40
N ARG A 78 -0.13 3.42 4.71
CA ARG A 78 1.01 2.87 5.47
C ARG A 78 1.45 1.51 4.93
N ALA A 79 0.51 0.62 4.59
CA ALA A 79 0.82 -0.71 4.08
C ALA A 79 1.44 -0.64 2.66
N TYR A 80 0.87 0.15 1.75
CA TYR A 80 1.47 0.40 0.42
C TYR A 80 2.84 1.06 0.51
N THR A 81 3.02 2.04 1.41
CA THR A 81 4.33 2.68 1.63
C THR A 81 5.35 1.68 2.15
N LYS A 82 4.95 0.80 3.08
CA LYS A 82 5.84 -0.24 3.60
C LYS A 82 6.22 -1.22 2.50
N ALA A 83 5.26 -1.65 1.68
CA ALA A 83 5.53 -2.56 0.57
C ALA A 83 6.58 -2.01 -0.39
N ARG A 84 6.44 -0.76 -0.83
CA ARG A 84 7.45 -0.09 -1.68
C ARG A 84 8.83 -0.05 -1.05
N LYS A 85 8.92 0.19 0.26
CA LYS A 85 10.20 0.20 0.98
C LYS A 85 10.81 -1.21 1.04
N ASP A 86 10.03 -2.20 1.42
CA ASP A 86 10.50 -3.59 1.51
C ASP A 86 10.97 -4.10 0.14
N ILE A 87 10.26 -3.76 -0.94
CA ILE A 87 10.64 -4.08 -2.32
C ILE A 87 11.95 -3.39 -2.70
N ALA A 88 12.13 -2.10 -2.40
CA ALA A 88 13.37 -1.39 -2.68
C ALA A 88 14.59 -2.00 -1.95
N GLU A 89 14.41 -2.48 -0.73
CA GLU A 89 15.45 -3.20 0.02
C GLU A 89 15.78 -4.57 -0.62
N ALA A 90 14.75 -5.29 -1.07
CA ALA A 90 14.91 -6.56 -1.76
C ALA A 90 15.63 -6.41 -3.11
N ASP A 91 15.21 -5.42 -3.91
CA ASP A 91 15.84 -5.11 -5.21
C ASP A 91 17.31 -4.71 -5.02
N TYR A 92 17.62 -3.90 -3.97
CA TYR A 92 19.01 -3.61 -3.60
C TYR A 92 19.81 -4.86 -3.25
N ALA A 93 19.24 -5.81 -2.51
CA ALA A 93 19.94 -7.04 -2.16
C ALA A 93 20.30 -7.86 -3.41
N VAL A 94 19.42 -7.89 -4.41
CA VAL A 94 19.68 -8.53 -5.71
C VAL A 94 20.82 -7.81 -6.44
N ASP A 95 20.73 -6.50 -6.59
CA ASP A 95 21.74 -5.71 -7.30
C ASP A 95 23.09 -5.78 -6.60
N HIS A 96 23.11 -5.71 -5.27
CA HIS A 96 24.32 -5.89 -4.47
C HIS A 96 24.94 -7.27 -4.72
N SER A 97 24.15 -8.35 -4.66
CA SER A 97 24.65 -9.69 -4.98
C SER A 97 25.21 -9.78 -6.39
N ARG A 98 24.60 -9.12 -7.39
CA ARG A 98 25.15 -9.08 -8.76
C ARG A 98 26.49 -8.33 -8.82
N CYS A 99 26.61 -7.24 -8.08
CA CYS A 99 27.86 -6.47 -8.01
C CYS A 99 29.02 -7.24 -7.37
N GLU A 100 28.75 -8.24 -6.53
CA GLU A 100 29.80 -9.02 -5.86
C GLU A 100 30.69 -9.83 -6.82
N ALA A 101 30.24 -10.10 -8.05
CA ALA A 101 31.05 -10.73 -9.09
C ALA A 101 32.13 -9.80 -9.68
N LEU A 102 31.98 -8.48 -9.50
CA LEU A 102 32.91 -7.49 -10.06
C LEU A 102 34.12 -7.31 -9.14
N ALA A 103 35.15 -6.65 -9.65
CA ALA A 103 36.36 -6.33 -8.90
C ALA A 103 36.80 -4.87 -9.12
N GLY A 104 37.61 -4.36 -8.19
CA GLY A 104 38.17 -3.00 -8.27
C GLY A 104 37.11 -1.92 -8.37
N ASN A 105 37.41 -0.87 -9.14
CA ASN A 105 36.53 0.28 -9.30
C ASN A 105 35.15 -0.09 -9.88
N ASP A 106 35.05 -1.11 -10.73
CA ASP A 106 33.77 -1.52 -11.31
C ASP A 106 32.80 -2.04 -10.25
N LYS A 107 33.30 -2.78 -9.26
CA LYS A 107 32.52 -3.20 -8.09
C LYS A 107 32.05 -2.00 -7.28
N ASP A 108 32.95 -1.05 -7.01
CA ASP A 108 32.63 0.13 -6.21
C ASP A 108 31.58 1.02 -6.88
N VAL A 109 31.66 1.18 -8.20
CA VAL A 109 30.66 1.92 -8.99
C VAL A 109 29.33 1.17 -8.98
N CYS A 110 29.33 -0.15 -9.21
CA CYS A 110 28.11 -0.96 -9.18
C CYS A 110 27.39 -0.88 -7.82
N ILE A 111 28.12 -1.07 -6.71
CA ILE A 111 27.53 -0.99 -5.36
C ILE A 111 27.01 0.43 -5.06
N ARG A 112 27.75 1.47 -5.47
CA ARG A 112 27.28 2.86 -5.33
C ARG A 112 25.99 3.11 -6.12
N GLN A 113 25.89 2.59 -7.35
CA GLN A 113 24.68 2.70 -8.16
C GLN A 113 23.50 1.97 -7.50
N ALA A 114 23.69 0.74 -7.02
CA ALA A 114 22.65 -0.01 -6.31
C ALA A 114 22.16 0.74 -5.06
N LYS A 115 23.08 1.31 -4.27
CA LYS A 115 22.75 2.15 -3.09
C LYS A 115 21.98 3.42 -3.49
N ALA A 116 22.37 4.06 -4.59
CA ALA A 116 21.70 5.24 -5.10
C ALA A 116 20.25 4.92 -5.53
N THR A 117 20.05 3.85 -6.31
CA THR A 117 18.73 3.36 -6.71
C THR A 117 17.84 3.07 -5.50
N ARG A 118 18.36 2.35 -4.50
CA ARG A 118 17.66 2.09 -3.23
C ARG A 118 17.26 3.38 -2.52
N THR A 119 18.20 4.32 -2.40
CA THR A 119 17.99 5.59 -1.69
C THR A 119 16.90 6.41 -2.38
N ALA A 120 16.94 6.49 -3.72
CA ALA A 120 15.92 7.14 -4.52
C ALA A 120 14.54 6.51 -4.29
N ALA A 121 14.42 5.18 -4.42
CA ALA A 121 13.15 4.48 -4.22
C ALA A 121 12.58 4.67 -2.80
N LEU A 122 13.43 4.68 -1.77
CA LEU A 122 13.03 4.95 -0.39
C LEU A 122 12.60 6.41 -0.17
N ALA A 123 13.26 7.36 -0.84
CA ALA A 123 12.92 8.77 -0.80
C ALA A 123 11.56 9.02 -1.46
N ASP A 124 11.35 8.47 -2.66
CA ASP A 124 10.09 8.58 -3.40
C ASP A 124 8.93 7.98 -2.61
N ALA A 125 9.12 6.79 -2.02
CA ALA A 125 8.11 6.17 -1.16
C ALA A 125 7.74 7.04 0.06
N ARG A 126 8.69 7.79 0.62
CA ARG A 126 8.43 8.74 1.72
C ARG A 126 7.75 10.01 1.23
N ALA A 127 8.15 10.54 0.07
CA ALA A 127 7.58 11.74 -0.52
C ALA A 127 6.12 11.52 -0.90
N ASP A 128 5.82 10.43 -1.61
CA ASP A 128 4.46 10.08 -2.02
C ASP A 128 3.55 9.90 -0.81
N LYS A 129 4.04 9.24 0.25
CA LYS A 129 3.31 9.12 1.50
C LYS A 129 2.91 10.49 2.05
N LYS A 130 3.87 11.42 2.17
CA LYS A 130 3.62 12.77 2.70
C LYS A 130 2.63 13.54 1.83
N VAL A 131 2.75 13.46 0.51
CA VAL A 131 1.83 14.13 -0.42
C VAL A 131 0.40 13.60 -0.29
N ILE A 132 0.24 12.27 -0.18
CA ILE A 132 -1.08 11.65 -0.01
C ILE A 132 -1.67 12.01 1.36
N GLU A 133 -0.89 11.97 2.44
CA GLU A 133 -1.33 12.41 3.78
C GLU A 133 -1.78 13.88 3.77
N ALA A 134 -0.97 14.78 3.20
CA ALA A 134 -1.31 16.20 3.10
C ALA A 134 -2.62 16.42 2.33
N ARG A 135 -2.81 15.73 1.20
CA ARG A 135 -4.06 15.79 0.42
C ARG A 135 -5.25 15.21 1.19
N SER A 136 -5.05 14.16 1.99
CA SER A 136 -6.10 13.56 2.82
C SER A 136 -6.54 14.53 3.91
N ASN A 137 -5.59 15.09 4.65
CA ASN A 137 -5.86 16.05 5.72
C ASN A 137 -6.57 17.30 5.17
N ALA A 138 -6.09 17.85 4.05
CA ALA A 138 -6.74 18.99 3.41
C ALA A 138 -8.18 18.72 2.96
N ARG A 139 -8.50 17.49 2.54
CA ARG A 139 -9.88 17.09 2.22
C ARG A 139 -10.74 16.97 3.48
N GLU A 140 -10.18 16.43 4.55
CA GLU A 140 -10.85 16.33 5.84
C GLU A 140 -11.14 17.71 6.44
N ASP A 141 -10.17 18.62 6.45
CA ASP A 141 -10.36 19.99 6.94
C ASP A 141 -11.47 20.72 6.19
N LYS A 142 -11.50 20.63 4.86
CA LYS A 142 -12.57 21.20 4.03
C LYS A 142 -13.93 20.61 4.38
N ARG A 143 -14.01 19.28 4.48
CA ARG A 143 -15.26 18.57 4.83
C ARG A 143 -15.74 18.93 6.24
N ILE A 144 -14.84 19.11 7.20
CA ILE A 144 -15.17 19.55 8.57
C ILE A 144 -15.71 20.99 8.53
N ALA A 145 -15.07 21.89 7.79
CA ALA A 145 -15.52 23.28 7.65
C ALA A 145 -16.91 23.37 6.99
N GLU A 146 -17.13 22.63 5.91
CA GLU A 146 -18.43 22.59 5.21
C GLU A 146 -19.53 21.99 6.09
N TYR A 147 -19.24 20.93 6.84
CA TYR A 147 -20.18 20.37 7.81
C TYR A 147 -20.53 21.35 8.93
N LYS A 148 -19.55 22.09 9.47
CA LYS A 148 -19.83 23.12 10.49
C LYS A 148 -20.81 24.17 9.97
N VAL A 149 -20.63 24.63 8.72
CA VAL A 149 -21.58 25.56 8.09
C VAL A 149 -22.96 24.92 7.89
N ALA A 150 -23.04 23.66 7.46
CA ALA A 150 -24.30 22.96 7.29
C ALA A 150 -25.03 22.74 8.63
N ALA A 151 -24.30 22.38 9.68
CA ALA A 151 -24.83 22.22 11.02
C ALA A 151 -25.39 23.53 11.57
N GLU A 152 -24.65 24.64 11.43
CA GLU A 152 -25.11 25.98 11.84
C GLU A 152 -26.41 26.39 11.11
N LYS A 153 -26.54 26.08 9.82
CA LYS A 153 -27.80 26.34 9.08
C LYS A 153 -28.99 25.57 9.65
N CYS A 154 -28.78 24.39 10.22
CA CYS A 154 -29.84 23.62 10.87
C CYS A 154 -30.31 24.26 12.19
N ASP A 155 -29.53 25.14 12.81
CA ASP A 155 -29.89 25.80 14.06
C ASP A 155 -31.05 26.79 13.92
N ALA A 156 -31.38 27.20 12.70
CA ALA A 156 -32.59 27.96 12.39
C ALA A 156 -33.88 27.14 12.52
N LEU A 157 -33.78 25.81 12.64
CA LEU A 157 -34.92 24.89 12.76
C LEU A 157 -35.13 24.47 14.22
N SER A 158 -36.29 23.86 14.52
CA SER A 158 -36.60 23.32 15.84
C SER A 158 -37.28 21.95 15.76
N GLY A 159 -37.25 21.22 16.89
CA GLY A 159 -37.84 19.89 17.01
C GLY A 159 -37.32 18.89 15.96
N THR A 160 -38.20 18.03 15.48
CA THR A 160 -37.88 16.97 14.51
C THR A 160 -37.25 17.50 13.21
N ALA A 161 -37.60 18.72 12.77
CA ALA A 161 -37.02 19.30 11.57
C ALA A 161 -35.51 19.58 11.73
N LYS A 162 -35.09 20.05 12.91
CA LYS A 162 -33.68 20.26 13.23
C LYS A 162 -32.91 18.94 13.26
N GLU A 163 -33.48 17.93 13.93
CA GLU A 163 -32.87 16.60 14.02
C GLU A 163 -32.65 15.96 12.65
N GLN A 164 -33.65 16.04 11.78
CA GLN A 164 -33.55 15.55 10.40
C GLN A 164 -32.51 16.32 9.59
N CYS A 165 -32.44 17.64 9.74
CA CYS A 165 -31.43 18.47 9.07
C CYS A 165 -30.00 18.07 9.48
N VAL A 166 -29.73 17.94 10.78
CA VAL A 166 -28.41 17.53 11.29
C VAL A 166 -28.06 16.12 10.84
N SER A 167 -29.02 15.19 10.85
CA SER A 167 -28.82 13.82 10.37
C SER A 167 -28.47 13.78 8.87
N ALA A 168 -29.16 14.58 8.06
CA ALA A 168 -28.86 14.72 6.63
C ALA A 168 -27.47 15.32 6.40
N ALA A 169 -27.07 16.34 7.16
CA ALA A 169 -25.73 16.93 7.08
C ALA A 169 -24.65 15.90 7.46
N LYS A 170 -24.83 15.15 8.56
CA LYS A 170 -23.92 14.06 8.94
C LYS A 170 -23.77 13.02 7.84
N THR A 171 -24.89 12.60 7.24
CA THR A 171 -24.90 11.65 6.12
C THR A 171 -24.16 12.22 4.90
N GLN A 172 -24.41 13.49 4.54
CA GLN A 172 -23.77 14.16 3.41
C GLN A 172 -22.25 14.24 3.58
N PHE A 173 -21.77 14.49 4.80
CA PHE A 173 -20.35 14.70 5.07
C PHE A 173 -19.63 13.50 5.74
N GLY A 174 -20.33 12.38 5.96
CA GLY A 174 -19.76 11.14 6.49
C GLY A 174 -19.35 11.21 7.97
N TYR A 175 -20.16 11.82 8.83
CA TYR A 175 -19.97 11.91 10.28
C TYR A 175 -21.02 11.12 11.08
#